data_AF-W1TRA7-F1
#
_entry.id   AF-W1TRA7-F1
#
_cell.length_a   1.000
_cell.length_b   1.000
_cell.length_c   1.000
_cell.angle_alpha   90.00
_cell.angle_beta   90.00
_cell.angle_gamma   90.00
#
_symmetry.space_group_name_H-M   'P 1'
#
loop_
_entity.id
_entity.type
_entity.pdbx_description
1 polymer ?
#
loop_
_entity_poly.entity_id
_entity_poly.type
_entity_poly.pdbx_seq_one_letter_code
_entity_poly.pdbx_strand_id
1 'polypeptide(L)'
;MYYKRLYIENLKATLEHDRELVKLSPEHLARIETEDLKQIEQAEADLQDDIDLINSLDDKLQRNILTERYINNLKWADIADKLFYPRQTLLRHHNKALEQLTRHNQF
;
A
#
# COMPACT_ATOMS: atom_id res chain seq x y z
N MET A 1 3.15 2.80 -11.08
CA MET A 1 3.29 3.17 -9.66
C MET A 1 2.29 2.34 -8.89
N TYR A 2 2.77 1.67 -7.84
CA TYR A 2 2.20 0.44 -7.28
C TYR A 2 0.83 0.66 -6.61
N TYR A 3 -0.14 -0.14 -7.03
CA TYR A 3 -1.51 -0.14 -6.53
C TYR A 3 -1.66 -1.14 -5.37
N LYS A 4 -0.72 -1.20 -4.41
CA LYS A 4 -0.61 -2.32 -3.43
C LYS A 4 -1.95 -2.65 -2.75
N ARG A 5 -2.68 -1.65 -2.24
CA ARG A 5 -4.02 -1.87 -1.64
C ARG A 5 -5.04 -2.40 -2.63
N LEU A 6 -5.20 -1.72 -3.76
CA LEU A 6 -6.14 -2.14 -4.82
C LEU A 6 -5.77 -3.52 -5.38
N TYR A 7 -4.49 -3.87 -5.42
CA TYR A 7 -4.00 -5.18 -5.82
C TYR A 7 -4.41 -6.26 -4.82
N ILE A 8 -4.19 -6.04 -3.52
CA ILE A 8 -4.65 -6.94 -2.45
C ILE A 8 -6.18 -7.10 -2.50
N GLU A 9 -6.93 -6.00 -2.68
CA GLU A 9 -8.39 -6.04 -2.80
C GLU A 9 -8.84 -6.88 -4.01
N ASN A 10 -8.18 -6.74 -5.16
CA ASN A 10 -8.47 -7.55 -6.34
C ASN A 10 -8.13 -9.03 -6.13
N LEU A 11 -7.00 -9.35 -5.47
CA LEU A 11 -6.64 -10.74 -5.14
C LEU A 11 -7.69 -11.37 -4.24
N LYS A 12 -8.12 -10.65 -3.19
CA LYS A 12 -9.17 -11.11 -2.27
C LYS A 12 -10.51 -11.32 -2.99
N ALA A 13 -10.89 -10.40 -3.87
CA ALA A 13 -12.13 -10.51 -4.64
C ALA A 13 -12.11 -11.70 -5.61
N THR A 14 -10.95 -11.96 -6.24
CA THR A 14 -10.77 -13.12 -7.14
C THR A 14 -10.87 -14.43 -6.36
N LEU A 15 -10.18 -14.52 -5.23
CA LEU A 15 -10.25 -15.69 -4.35
C LEU A 15 -11.68 -15.97 -3.87
N GLU A 16 -12.42 -14.93 -3.49
CA GLU A 16 -13.82 -15.09 -3.08
C GLU A 16 -14.71 -15.57 -4.23
N HIS A 17 -14.49 -15.06 -5.44
CA HIS A 17 -15.21 -15.52 -6.62
C HIS A 17 -14.92 -17.00 -6.93
N ASP A 18 -13.65 -17.41 -6.86
CA ASP A 18 -13.24 -18.80 -7.12
C ASP A 18 -13.82 -19.76 -6.06
N ARG A 19 -13.89 -19.33 -4.80
CA ARG A 19 -14.59 -20.05 -3.72
C ARG A 19 -16.06 -20.28 -4.03
N GLU A 20 -16.75 -19.27 -4.57
CA GLU A 20 -18.16 -19.39 -4.96
C GLU A 20 -18.35 -20.38 -6.12
N LEU A 21 -17.48 -20.33 -7.13
CA LEU A 21 -17.57 -21.21 -8.31
C LEU A 21 -17.27 -22.68 -7.99
N VAL A 22 -16.32 -22.94 -7.10
CA VAL A 22 -15.82 -24.30 -6.82
C VAL A 22 -16.39 -24.84 -5.49
N LYS A 23 -17.41 -24.19 -4.93
CA LYS A 23 -18.12 -24.54 -3.69
C LYS A 23 -18.60 -26.01 -3.59
N LEU A 24 -18.73 -26.70 -4.73
CA LEU A 24 -19.16 -28.10 -4.84
C LEU A 24 -18.01 -29.11 -5.04
N SER A 25 -16.74 -28.68 -5.12
CA SER A 25 -15.57 -29.55 -5.32
C SER A 25 -14.35 -29.12 -4.47
N PRO A 26 -14.32 -29.48 -3.18
CA PRO A 26 -13.33 -28.98 -2.20
C PRO A 26 -11.86 -29.32 -2.51
N GLU A 27 -11.60 -30.46 -3.16
CA GLU A 27 -10.22 -30.95 -3.40
C GLU A 27 -9.46 -30.11 -4.44
N HIS A 28 -10.15 -29.53 -5.43
CA HIS A 28 -9.56 -28.61 -6.41
C HIS A 28 -9.35 -27.20 -5.84
N LEU A 29 -10.15 -26.83 -4.85
CA LEU A 29 -10.14 -25.52 -4.19
C LEU A 29 -8.85 -25.35 -3.36
N ALA A 30 -8.50 -26.37 -2.54
CA ALA A 30 -7.41 -26.27 -1.57
C ALA A 30 -6.05 -25.89 -2.19
N ARG A 31 -5.73 -26.39 -3.40
CA ARG A 31 -4.44 -26.11 -4.06
C ARG A 31 -4.37 -24.70 -4.65
N ILE A 32 -5.47 -24.21 -5.21
CA ILE A 32 -5.56 -22.86 -5.80
C ILE A 32 -5.53 -21.82 -4.68
N GLU A 33 -6.35 -22.02 -3.65
CA GLU A 33 -6.42 -21.12 -2.50
C GLU A 33 -5.08 -20.97 -1.77
N THR A 34 -4.29 -22.04 -1.65
CA THR A 34 -3.02 -21.97 -0.91
C THR A 34 -2.04 -20.97 -1.53
N GLU A 35 -1.97 -20.92 -2.86
CA GLU A 35 -1.06 -20.01 -3.56
C GLU A 35 -1.59 -18.57 -3.52
N ASP A 36 -2.88 -18.37 -3.74
CA ASP A 36 -3.50 -17.04 -3.69
C ASP A 36 -3.44 -16.44 -2.28
N LEU A 37 -3.67 -17.24 -1.24
CA LEU A 37 -3.54 -16.81 0.15
C LEU A 37 -2.11 -16.38 0.48
N LYS A 38 -1.11 -17.14 0.00
CA LYS A 38 0.29 -16.80 0.21
C LYS A 38 0.68 -15.49 -0.49
N GLN A 39 0.15 -15.25 -1.69
CA GLN A 39 0.36 -13.99 -2.41
C GLN A 39 -0.30 -12.80 -1.71
N ILE A 40 -1.52 -13.00 -1.17
CA ILE A 40 -2.20 -11.98 -0.36
C ILE A 40 -1.39 -11.68 0.91
N GLU A 41 -0.96 -12.71 1.65
CA GLU A 41 -0.19 -12.56 2.88
C GLU A 41 1.12 -11.80 2.64
N GLN A 42 1.86 -12.15 1.57
CA GLN A 42 3.08 -11.43 1.21
C GLN A 42 2.79 -9.97 0.84
N ALA A 43 1.75 -9.72 0.05
CA ALA A 43 1.40 -8.36 -0.35
C ALA A 43 0.94 -7.50 0.84
N GLU A 44 0.26 -8.09 1.83
CA GLU A 44 -0.10 -7.45 3.08
C GLU A 44 1.11 -7.15 3.96
N ALA A 45 2.06 -8.09 4.07
CA ALA A 45 3.32 -7.87 4.77
C ALA A 45 4.12 -6.72 4.13
N ASP A 46 4.28 -6.74 2.80
CA ASP A 46 4.97 -5.69 2.05
C ASP A 46 4.28 -4.31 2.18
N LEU A 47 2.96 -4.29 2.37
CA LEU A 47 2.21 -3.06 2.62
C LEU A 47 2.42 -2.57 4.05
N GLN A 48 2.46 -3.49 5.01
CA GLN A 48 2.69 -3.17 6.41
C GLN A 48 4.09 -2.62 6.63
N ASP A 49 5.11 -3.20 5.99
CA ASP A 49 6.49 -2.70 6.01
C ASP A 49 6.58 -1.26 5.48
N ASP A 50 5.88 -0.94 4.37
CA ASP A 50 5.81 0.43 3.85
C ASP A 50 5.15 1.39 4.87
N ILE A 51 4.07 0.96 5.52
CA ILE A 51 3.34 1.75 6.53
C ILE A 51 4.24 2.02 7.74
N ASP A 52 4.95 1.02 8.23
CA ASP A 52 5.83 1.14 9.38
C ASP A 52 7.05 2.00 9.08
N LEU A 53 7.61 1.87 7.87
CA LEU A 53 8.66 2.77 7.39
C LEU A 53 8.17 4.22 7.34
N ILE A 54 6.96 4.49 6.82
CA ILE A 54 6.39 5.84 6.85
C ILE A 54 6.18 6.32 8.28
N ASN A 55 5.67 5.45 9.17
CA ASN A 55 5.40 5.79 10.57
C ASN A 55 6.67 6.07 11.39
N SER A 56 7.84 5.63 10.93
CA SER A 56 9.13 5.96 11.55
C SER A 56 9.52 7.44 11.44
N LEU A 57 8.91 8.20 10.52
CA LEU A 57 9.17 9.64 10.38
C LEU A 57 8.51 10.43 11.52
N ASP A 58 9.25 11.36 12.13
CA ASP A 58 8.72 12.21 13.21
C ASP A 58 7.65 13.21 12.72
N ASP A 59 7.81 13.74 11.50
CA ASP A 59 6.99 14.81 10.95
C ASP A 59 5.64 14.26 10.43
N LYS A 60 4.54 14.67 11.08
CA LYS A 60 3.18 14.25 10.72
C LYS A 60 2.78 14.64 9.29
N LEU A 61 3.19 15.80 8.81
CA LEU A 61 2.87 16.24 7.44
C LEU A 61 3.60 15.35 6.44
N GLN A 62 4.87 15.02 6.70
CA GLN A 62 5.63 14.09 5.87
C GLN A 62 4.99 12.70 5.83
N ARG A 63 4.61 12.15 6.99
CA ARG A 63 3.86 10.89 7.07
C ARG A 63 2.60 10.93 6.23
N ASN A 64 1.77 11.95 6.43
CA ASN A 64 0.52 12.10 5.69
C ASN A 64 0.76 12.18 4.18
N ILE A 65 1.76 12.94 3.73
CA ILE A 65 2.09 13.04 2.29
C ILE A 65 2.45 11.68 1.72
N LEU A 66 3.33 10.93 2.38
CA LEU A 66 3.76 9.61 1.91
C LEU A 66 2.61 8.60 1.94
N THR A 67 1.79 8.60 3.00
CA THR A 67 0.60 7.75 3.07
C THR A 67 -0.36 8.05 1.93
N GLU A 68 -0.71 9.31 1.70
CA GLU A 68 -1.63 9.65 0.60
C GLU A 68 -1.03 9.30 -0.76
N ARG A 69 0.27 9.49 -0.93
CA ARG A 69 0.95 9.26 -2.20
C ARG A 69 1.15 7.80 -2.54
N TYR A 70 1.63 7.00 -1.58
CA TYR A 70 2.11 5.63 -1.82
C TYR A 70 1.12 4.57 -1.34
N ILE A 71 0.34 4.86 -0.31
CA ILE A 71 -0.62 3.91 0.26
C ILE A 71 -2.01 4.12 -0.36
N ASN A 72 -2.46 5.37 -0.47
CA ASN A 72 -3.78 5.72 -1.04
C ASN A 72 -3.73 6.08 -2.53
N ASN A 73 -2.53 6.17 -3.12
CA ASN A 73 -2.31 6.43 -4.54
C ASN A 73 -2.99 7.72 -5.06
N LEU A 74 -3.02 8.77 -4.24
CA LEU A 74 -3.60 10.05 -4.64
C LEU A 74 -2.66 10.84 -5.56
N LYS A 75 -3.24 11.56 -6.52
CA LYS A 75 -2.47 12.50 -7.36
C LYS A 75 -2.12 13.72 -6.54
N TRP A 76 -1.07 14.43 -6.96
CA TRP A 76 -0.62 15.64 -6.25
C TRP A 76 -1.69 16.71 -6.09
N ALA A 77 -2.62 16.83 -7.05
CA ALA A 77 -3.76 17.74 -6.95
C ALA A 77 -4.70 17.31 -5.80
N ASP A 78 -5.13 16.06 -5.80
CA ASP A 78 -6.01 15.50 -4.76
C ASP A 78 -5.36 15.57 -3.37
N ILE A 79 -4.04 15.36 -3.27
CA ILE A 79 -3.30 15.51 -2.00
C ILE A 79 -3.27 16.98 -1.55
N ALA A 80 -3.08 17.91 -2.47
CA ALA A 80 -3.08 19.35 -2.17
C ALA A 80 -4.44 19.79 -1.62
N ASP A 81 -5.51 19.34 -2.26
CA ASP A 81 -6.88 19.62 -1.83
C ASP A 81 -7.18 18.95 -0.47
N LYS A 82 -6.79 17.69 -0.30
CA LYS A 82 -7.03 16.91 0.93
C LYS A 82 -6.26 17.43 2.14
N LEU A 83 -5.00 17.83 1.95
CA LEU A 83 -4.13 18.30 3.03
C LEU A 83 -4.17 19.82 3.21
N PHE A 84 -4.87 20.55 2.34
CA PHE A 84 -4.97 22.01 2.34
C PHE A 84 -3.60 22.71 2.24
N TYR A 85 -2.68 22.17 1.44
CA TYR A 85 -1.36 22.75 1.20
C TYR A 85 -1.07 22.96 -0.28
N PRO A 86 -0.36 24.05 -0.64
CA PRO A 86 0.14 24.23 -1.99
C PRO A 86 1.05 23.08 -2.41
N ARG A 87 0.95 22.66 -3.68
CA ARG A 87 1.75 21.57 -4.25
C ARG A 87 3.26 21.74 -4.01
N GLN A 88 3.78 22.96 -4.09
CA GLN A 88 5.21 23.22 -3.87
C GLN A 88 5.65 22.89 -2.43
N THR A 89 4.82 23.20 -1.44
CA THR A 89 5.06 22.84 -0.04
C THR A 89 5.06 21.33 0.12
N LEU A 90 4.06 20.64 -0.46
CA LEU A 90 3.97 19.19 -0.40
C LEU A 90 5.21 18.50 -1.00
N LEU A 91 5.67 18.96 -2.17
CA LEU A 91 6.87 18.40 -2.82
C LEU A 91 8.14 18.60 -1.99
N ARG A 92 8.29 19.75 -1.32
CA ARG A 92 9.43 20.01 -0.43
C ARG A 92 9.44 19.06 0.76
N HIS A 93 8.29 18.89 1.43
CA HIS A 93 8.17 17.96 2.56
C HIS A 93 8.33 16.50 2.11
N HIS A 94 7.79 16.13 0.95
CA HIS A 94 7.97 14.82 0.35
C HIS A 94 9.45 14.49 0.12
N ASN A 95 10.20 15.38 -0.54
CA ASN A 95 11.60 15.12 -0.85
C ASN A 95 12.44 15.00 0.43
N LYS A 96 12.17 15.86 1.43
CA LYS A 96 12.81 15.77 2.74
C LYS A 96 12.52 14.44 3.44
N ALA A 97 11.27 13.97 3.38
CA ALA A 97 10.88 12.68 3.94
C ALA A 97 11.63 11.52 3.29
N LEU A 98 11.73 11.51 1.95
CA LEU A 98 12.48 10.49 1.22
C LEU A 98 13.97 10.50 1.56
N GLU A 99 14.58 11.68 1.72
CA GLU A 99 15.97 11.80 2.16
C GLU A 99 16.17 11.23 3.57
N GLN A 100 15.24 11.49 4.49
CA GLN A 100 15.29 10.95 5.86
C GLN A 100 15.21 9.43 5.87
N LEU A 101 14.24 8.85 5.14
CA LEU A 101 14.10 7.39 5.02
C LEU A 101 15.32 6.74 4.35
N THR A 102 15.88 7.38 3.33
CA THR A 102 17.07 6.87 2.64
C THR A 102 18.28 6.83 3.57
N ARG A 103 18.49 7.88 4.38
CA ARG A 103 19.59 7.91 5.36
C ARG A 103 19.41 6.91 6.49
N HIS A 104 18.17 6.67 6.93
CA HIS A 104 17.86 5.67 7.96
C HIS A 104 18.03 4.22 7.47
N ASN A 105 17.81 3.95 6.18
CA ASN A 105 17.94 2.62 5.59
C ASN A 105 19.36 2.30 5.07
N GLN A 106 20.34 3.19 5.25
CA GLN A 106 21.75 2.91 4.98
C GLN A 106 22.44 2.42 6.26
N PHE A 107 22.21 1.16 6.62
CA PHE A 107 23.02 0.38 7.56
C PHE A 107 23.28 -1.01 6.99
#